data_AF-X0TH35-F1
#
_entry.id   AF-X0TH35-F1
#
_cell.length_a   1.000
_cell.length_b   1.000
_cell.length_c   1.000
_cell.angle_alpha   90.00
_cell.angle_beta   90.00
_cell.angle_gamma   90.00
#
_symmetry.space_group_name_H-M   'P 1'
#
loop_
_entity.id
_entity.type
_entity.pdbx_description
1 polymer ?
#
loop_
_entity_poly.entity_id
_entity_poly.type
_entity_poly.pdbx_seq_one_letter_code
_entity_poly.pdbx_strand_id
1 'polypeptide(L)'
;CDDNNKITADSFNYETQECENMIDLKIFPEPFVVNGVYDSSNAFVFGKCGAKEQSAGMDVIDKMFLEESTTSTAGTVSQVIGYDILAEPEKRHNYNLIFVGGPCCNYLVKDIFGIGCLDWIDEFKKDESFIILTKNGEDKVALLVAGYTSDDTVATAEVLANYEDYDLTGTNFLLKE
;
A
#
# COMPACT_ATOMS: atom_id res chain seq x y z
N CYS A 1 22.45 0.83 3.35
CA CYS A 1 21.20 1.51 3.70
C CYS A 1 21.60 2.81 4.40
N ASP A 2 21.20 3.96 3.85
CA ASP A 2 21.59 5.28 4.35
C ASP A 2 21.12 5.44 5.80
N ASP A 3 21.96 6.02 6.65
CA ASP A 3 21.78 6.06 8.11
C ASP A 3 20.55 6.87 8.55
N ASN A 4 19.90 7.57 7.61
CA ASN A 4 18.72 8.40 7.84
C ASN A 4 17.39 7.63 7.86
N ASN A 5 17.39 6.32 7.53
CA ASN A 5 16.17 5.49 7.53
C ASN A 5 16.16 4.42 8.65
N LYS A 6 16.96 4.64 9.70
CA LYS A 6 16.92 3.84 10.93
C LYS A 6 15.74 4.28 11.78
N ILE A 7 14.56 3.71 11.50
CA ILE A 7 13.72 3.28 12.63
C ILE A 7 14.63 2.35 13.42
N THR A 8 14.90 2.69 14.69
CA THR A 8 15.85 2.01 15.57
C THR A 8 15.81 0.50 15.34
N ALA A 9 16.88 -0.01 14.74
CA ALA A 9 17.09 -1.41 14.37
C ALA A 9 17.27 -2.33 15.60
N ASP A 10 16.64 -2.01 16.72
CA ASP A 10 16.68 -2.75 17.97
C ASP A 10 15.38 -3.55 18.23
N SER A 11 14.36 -3.44 17.36
CA SER A 11 13.12 -4.24 17.47
C SER A 11 12.87 -5.20 16.31
N PHE A 12 13.69 -5.16 15.24
CA PHE A 12 13.56 -6.09 14.13
C PHE A 12 14.91 -6.75 13.83
N ASN A 13 15.05 -8.01 14.22
CA ASN A 13 16.20 -8.83 13.85
C ASN A 13 16.02 -9.36 12.41
N TYR A 14 15.88 -8.44 11.45
CA TYR A 14 15.92 -8.72 10.00
C TYR A 14 17.36 -8.58 9.52
N GLU A 15 18.18 -9.62 9.73
CA GLU A 15 19.55 -9.64 9.22
C GLU A 15 19.59 -9.83 7.69
N THR A 16 20.01 -8.79 6.99
CA THR A 16 20.76 -8.78 5.71
C THR A 16 20.06 -9.07 4.38
N GLN A 17 18.80 -9.50 4.34
CA GLN A 17 18.10 -9.77 3.05
C GLN A 17 17.21 -8.61 2.53
N GLU A 18 17.05 -7.52 3.29
CA GLU A 18 15.98 -6.53 3.05
C GLU A 18 16.36 -5.21 2.35
N CYS A 19 17.64 -4.86 2.16
CA CYS A 19 17.97 -3.61 1.45
C CYS A 19 17.64 -3.68 -0.08
N GLU A 20 17.39 -4.87 -0.65
CA GLU A 20 17.12 -5.03 -2.09
C GLU A 20 15.66 -4.79 -2.49
N ASN A 21 14.71 -4.81 -1.54
CA ASN A 21 13.28 -4.67 -1.82
C ASN A 21 12.71 -3.30 -1.42
N MET A 22 13.54 -2.43 -0.84
CA MET A 22 13.18 -1.09 -0.41
C MET A 22 12.96 -0.15 -1.60
N ILE A 23 11.74 0.34 -1.76
CA ILE A 23 11.36 1.31 -2.78
C ILE A 23 10.97 2.62 -2.09
N ASP A 24 11.54 3.74 -2.54
CA ASP A 24 11.22 5.05 -1.98
C ASP A 24 9.81 5.49 -2.43
N LEU A 25 8.97 5.88 -1.47
CA LEU A 25 7.61 6.40 -1.69
C LEU A 25 7.60 7.65 -2.57
N LYS A 26 8.72 8.34 -2.75
CA LYS A 26 8.85 9.46 -3.70
C LYS A 26 8.50 9.10 -5.13
N ILE A 27 8.57 7.82 -5.51
CA ILE A 27 8.20 7.40 -6.86
C ILE A 27 6.69 7.31 -7.03
N PHE A 28 5.90 7.31 -5.94
CA PHE A 28 4.45 7.33 -6.04
C PHE A 28 3.98 8.66 -6.68
N PRO A 29 3.02 8.64 -7.62
CA PRO A 29 2.20 7.50 -8.05
C PRO A 29 2.73 6.75 -9.29
N GLU A 30 3.93 7.07 -9.79
CA GLU A 30 4.43 6.62 -11.11
C GLU A 30 4.32 5.10 -11.37
N PRO A 31 4.64 4.18 -10.44
CA PRO A 31 4.50 2.74 -10.70
C PRO A 31 3.07 2.31 -11.00
N PHE A 32 2.09 3.06 -10.53
CA PHE A 32 0.68 2.72 -10.64
C PHE A 32 -0.02 3.49 -11.78
N VAL A 33 0.63 4.49 -12.37
CA VAL A 33 0.05 5.38 -13.37
C VAL A 33 0.85 5.32 -14.67
N VAL A 34 0.21 4.89 -15.76
CA VAL A 34 0.84 4.81 -17.09
C VAL A 34 0.20 5.82 -18.03
N ASN A 35 0.98 6.81 -18.49
CA ASN A 35 0.50 7.94 -19.30
C ASN A 35 -0.68 8.68 -18.65
N GLY A 36 -0.63 8.81 -17.32
CA GLY A 36 -1.68 9.48 -16.57
C GLY A 36 -2.92 8.62 -16.25
N VAL A 37 -2.91 7.34 -16.62
CA VAL A 37 -4.05 6.45 -16.42
C VAL A 37 -3.61 5.17 -15.73
N TYR A 38 -4.38 4.72 -14.75
CA TYR A 38 -4.25 3.38 -14.17
C TYR A 38 -4.66 2.35 -15.22
N ASP A 39 -3.74 1.47 -15.60
CA ASP A 39 -4.03 0.41 -16.56
C ASP A 39 -4.30 -0.95 -15.88
N SER A 40 -4.47 -2.00 -16.68
CA SER A 40 -4.76 -3.37 -16.22
C SER A 40 -3.60 -4.07 -15.52
N SER A 41 -2.44 -3.44 -15.41
CA SER A 41 -1.32 -3.95 -14.60
C SER A 41 -1.48 -3.66 -13.12
N ASN A 42 -2.45 -2.82 -12.73
CA ASN A 42 -2.73 -2.49 -11.34
C ASN A 42 -3.92 -3.27 -10.78
N ALA A 43 -3.84 -3.66 -9.52
CA ALA A 43 -4.97 -4.26 -8.80
C ALA A 43 -5.06 -3.75 -7.36
N PHE A 44 -6.29 -3.47 -6.93
CA PHE A 44 -6.60 -3.10 -5.55
C PHE A 44 -7.01 -4.34 -4.76
N VAL A 45 -6.46 -4.48 -3.55
CA VAL A 45 -6.69 -5.62 -2.66
C VAL A 45 -7.29 -5.12 -1.35
N PHE A 46 -8.58 -5.34 -1.20
CA PHE A 46 -9.31 -5.00 0.03
C PHE A 46 -9.37 -6.18 0.97
N GLY A 47 -9.00 -5.94 2.23
CA GLY A 47 -9.19 -6.92 3.30
C GLY A 47 -10.66 -7.18 3.62
N LYS A 48 -10.94 -8.24 4.38
CA LYS A 48 -12.30 -8.63 4.80
C LYS A 48 -12.83 -7.86 6.03
N CYS A 49 -12.22 -6.73 6.41
CA CYS A 49 -12.45 -6.12 7.73
C CYS A 49 -13.67 -5.23 7.89
N GLY A 50 -14.33 -4.84 6.81
CA GLY A 50 -15.55 -4.07 6.92
C GLY A 50 -15.78 -3.17 5.73
N ALA A 51 -16.94 -2.51 5.74
CA ALA A 51 -17.33 -1.57 4.69
C ALA A 51 -16.51 -0.27 4.73
N LYS A 52 -15.93 0.10 5.89
CA LYS A 52 -15.16 1.33 6.06
C LYS A 52 -13.85 1.30 5.27
N GLU A 53 -13.07 0.23 5.41
CA GLU A 53 -11.81 0.04 4.69
C GLU A 53 -12.04 -0.09 3.18
N GLN A 54 -13.14 -0.74 2.79
CA GLN A 54 -13.56 -0.79 1.38
C GLN A 54 -13.90 0.61 0.85
N SER A 55 -14.63 1.42 1.63
CA SER A 55 -14.94 2.81 1.27
C SER A 55 -13.68 3.66 1.17
N ALA A 56 -12.78 3.60 2.16
CA ALA A 56 -11.50 4.31 2.14
C ALA A 56 -10.66 3.93 0.91
N GLY A 57 -10.65 2.65 0.59
CA GLY A 57 -10.01 2.14 -0.61
C GLY A 57 -10.62 2.65 -1.91
N MET A 58 -11.94 2.77 -1.95
CA MET A 58 -12.64 3.40 -3.07
C MET A 58 -12.39 4.91 -3.13
N ASP A 59 -12.22 5.60 -2.01
CA ASP A 59 -11.87 7.02 -2.00
C ASP A 59 -10.44 7.26 -2.52
N VAL A 60 -9.50 6.38 -2.18
CA VAL A 60 -8.14 6.35 -2.74
C VAL A 60 -8.21 6.17 -4.25
N ILE A 61 -8.98 5.18 -4.72
CA ILE A 61 -9.26 4.98 -6.14
C ILE A 61 -9.84 6.27 -6.74
N ASP A 62 -10.96 6.77 -6.24
CA ASP A 62 -11.67 7.88 -6.85
C ASP A 62 -10.78 9.14 -6.96
N LYS A 63 -10.05 9.50 -5.91
CA LYS A 63 -9.12 10.65 -5.94
C LYS A 63 -7.95 10.42 -6.89
N MET A 64 -7.33 9.25 -6.86
CA MET A 64 -6.24 8.90 -7.79
C MET A 64 -6.70 8.90 -9.26
N PHE A 65 -7.97 8.59 -9.52
CA PHE A 65 -8.54 8.55 -10.88
C PHE A 65 -9.13 9.90 -11.34
N LEU A 66 -9.45 10.82 -10.43
CA LEU A 66 -10.11 12.09 -10.77
C LEU A 66 -9.14 13.25 -11.04
N GLU A 67 -7.96 13.29 -10.41
CA GLU A 67 -7.02 14.41 -10.60
C GLU A 67 -6.36 14.45 -11.99
N GLU A 68 -6.30 13.32 -12.69
CA GLU A 68 -5.80 13.22 -14.07
C GLU A 68 -6.87 13.55 -15.13
N SER A 69 -8.15 13.57 -14.77
CA SER A 69 -9.27 13.68 -15.72
C SER A 69 -9.69 15.13 -15.98
N THR A 70 -8.77 16.01 -16.39
CA THR A 70 -9.16 17.29 -17.05
C THR A 70 -9.22 17.19 -18.57
N THR A 71 -8.71 16.13 -19.17
CA THR A 71 -8.93 15.81 -20.60
C THR A 71 -8.71 14.32 -20.87
N SER A 72 -9.68 13.67 -21.53
CA SER A 72 -9.66 12.30 -22.08
C SER A 72 -10.24 11.19 -21.20
N THR A 73 -11.42 10.73 -21.62
CA THR A 73 -11.94 9.35 -21.54
C THR A 73 -11.76 8.64 -20.20
N ALA A 74 -12.83 8.61 -19.39
CA ALA A 74 -12.98 7.82 -18.17
C ALA A 74 -12.22 6.48 -18.23
N GLY A 75 -11.05 6.43 -17.57
CA GLY A 75 -10.31 5.21 -17.35
C GLY A 75 -11.12 4.33 -16.41
N THR A 76 -11.72 3.27 -16.96
CA THR A 76 -12.42 2.24 -16.18
C THR A 76 -11.47 1.70 -15.12
N VAL A 77 -11.88 1.66 -13.85
CA VAL A 77 -11.13 0.97 -12.77
C VAL A 77 -10.76 -0.43 -13.27
N SER A 78 -9.47 -0.63 -13.54
CA SER A 78 -9.06 -1.68 -14.48
C SER A 78 -9.21 -3.09 -13.91
N GLN A 79 -9.24 -3.27 -12.59
CA GLN A 79 -9.80 -4.48 -11.95
C GLN A 79 -9.78 -4.36 -10.42
N VAL A 80 -10.94 -4.53 -9.78
CA VAL A 80 -10.97 -5.06 -8.41
C VAL A 80 -10.79 -6.57 -8.55
N ILE A 81 -9.55 -7.05 -8.42
CA ILE A 81 -9.28 -8.48 -8.55
C ILE A 81 -9.78 -9.18 -7.29
N GLY A 82 -10.69 -10.13 -7.50
CA GLY A 82 -11.19 -10.97 -6.42
C GLY A 82 -10.03 -11.66 -5.69
N TYR A 83 -10.09 -11.61 -4.37
CA TYR A 83 -9.08 -12.13 -3.46
C TYR A 83 -8.60 -13.57 -3.78
N ASP A 84 -9.49 -14.42 -4.28
CA ASP A 84 -9.18 -15.81 -4.68
C ASP A 84 -8.24 -15.91 -5.88
N ILE A 85 -8.27 -14.93 -6.80
CA ILE A 85 -7.37 -14.89 -7.97
C ILE A 85 -5.94 -14.57 -7.52
N LEU A 86 -5.83 -13.70 -6.52
CA LEU A 86 -4.57 -13.32 -5.92
C LEU A 86 -4.10 -14.32 -4.86
N ALA A 87 -4.82 -15.40 -4.55
CA ALA A 87 -4.33 -16.39 -3.58
C ALA A 87 -3.10 -17.17 -4.11
N GLU A 88 -2.93 -17.25 -5.43
CA GLU A 88 -1.77 -17.87 -6.07
C GLU A 88 -0.60 -16.87 -6.20
N PRO A 89 0.58 -17.13 -5.61
CA PRO A 89 1.72 -16.21 -5.64
C PRO A 89 2.14 -15.79 -7.05
N GLU A 90 2.23 -16.76 -7.97
CA GLU A 90 2.60 -16.55 -9.37
C GLU A 90 1.69 -15.53 -10.08
N LYS A 91 0.41 -15.47 -9.69
CA LYS A 91 -0.55 -14.53 -10.28
C LYS A 91 -0.40 -13.14 -9.69
N ARG A 92 -0.11 -13.03 -8.39
CA ARG A 92 0.09 -11.74 -7.71
C ARG A 92 1.26 -10.96 -8.25
N HIS A 93 2.36 -11.63 -8.57
CA HIS A 93 3.59 -10.99 -9.04
C HIS A 93 3.48 -10.36 -10.44
N ASN A 94 2.35 -10.52 -11.13
CA ASN A 94 2.10 -9.89 -12.43
C ASN A 94 1.45 -8.50 -12.32
N TYR A 95 1.09 -8.06 -11.10
CA TYR A 95 0.38 -6.81 -10.87
C TYR A 95 1.15 -5.88 -9.94
N ASN A 96 1.00 -4.59 -10.16
CA ASN A 96 1.20 -3.61 -9.11
C ASN A 96 0.01 -3.69 -8.16
N LEU A 97 0.26 -3.83 -6.87
CA LEU A 97 -0.79 -4.08 -5.88
C LEU A 97 -0.94 -2.92 -4.91
N ILE A 98 -2.17 -2.49 -4.66
CA ILE A 98 -2.48 -1.53 -3.58
C ILE A 98 -3.35 -2.26 -2.57
N PHE A 99 -2.77 -2.53 -1.41
CA PHE A 99 -3.42 -3.14 -0.26
C PHE A 99 -4.01 -2.05 0.62
N VAL A 100 -5.33 -2.10 0.84
CA VAL A 100 -6.00 -1.21 1.79
C VAL A 100 -6.55 -2.03 2.96
N GLY A 101 -6.11 -1.68 4.16
CA GLY A 101 -6.35 -2.41 5.40
C GLY A 101 -5.17 -3.29 5.81
N GLY A 102 -4.97 -3.40 7.12
CA GLY A 102 -3.83 -4.09 7.71
C GLY A 102 -3.84 -5.63 7.58
N PRO A 103 -2.78 -6.30 8.05
CA PRO A 103 -2.59 -7.75 7.89
C PRO A 103 -3.60 -8.62 8.64
N CYS A 104 -4.27 -8.09 9.67
CA CYS A 104 -5.39 -8.76 10.33
C CYS A 104 -6.62 -8.91 9.41
N CYS A 105 -6.70 -8.05 8.41
CA CYS A 105 -7.81 -7.95 7.46
C CYS A 105 -7.47 -8.58 6.13
N ASN A 106 -6.18 -8.68 5.83
CA ASN A 106 -5.66 -9.05 4.53
C ASN A 106 -4.47 -9.99 4.71
N TYR A 107 -4.72 -11.30 4.68
CA TYR A 107 -3.65 -12.28 4.96
C TYR A 107 -2.53 -12.26 3.91
N LEU A 108 -2.81 -11.74 2.70
CA LEU A 108 -1.81 -11.60 1.64
C LEU A 108 -0.73 -10.57 1.99
N VAL A 109 -0.99 -9.66 2.94
CA VAL A 109 0.01 -8.70 3.43
C VAL A 109 1.21 -9.43 4.03
N LYS A 110 1.00 -10.55 4.73
CA LYS A 110 2.10 -11.33 5.30
C LYS A 110 3.03 -11.89 4.23
N ASP A 111 2.47 -12.36 3.12
CA ASP A 111 3.26 -12.97 2.04
C ASP A 111 4.14 -11.95 1.30
N ILE A 112 3.72 -10.68 1.25
CA ILE A 112 4.39 -9.64 0.47
C ILE A 112 5.26 -8.74 1.34
N PHE A 113 4.76 -8.35 2.50
CA PHE A 113 5.42 -7.40 3.40
C PHE A 113 6.12 -8.10 4.57
N GLY A 114 5.93 -9.41 4.75
CA GLY A 114 6.48 -10.14 5.89
C GLY A 114 5.77 -9.85 7.22
N ILE A 115 4.71 -9.04 7.21
CA ILE A 115 4.02 -8.57 8.43
C ILE A 115 2.70 -9.33 8.59
N GLY A 116 2.59 -10.14 9.64
CA GLY A 116 1.36 -10.81 10.03
C GLY A 116 0.49 -9.96 10.96
N CYS A 117 -0.72 -10.45 11.23
CA CYS A 117 -1.65 -9.78 12.15
C CYS A 117 -1.10 -9.64 13.57
N LEU A 118 -0.41 -10.67 14.09
CA LEU A 118 0.15 -10.62 15.44
C LEU A 118 1.31 -9.64 15.52
N ASP A 119 2.23 -9.69 14.53
CA ASP A 119 3.34 -8.75 14.42
C ASP A 119 2.81 -7.30 14.39
N TRP A 120 1.73 -7.08 13.63
CA TRP A 120 1.08 -5.77 13.55
C TRP A 120 0.49 -5.28 14.89
N ILE A 121 -0.10 -6.16 15.68
CA ILE A 121 -0.68 -5.80 16.98
C ILE A 121 0.40 -5.61 18.05
N ASP A 122 1.47 -6.40 18.00
CA ASP A 122 2.52 -6.42 19.02
C ASP A 122 3.48 -5.24 18.88
N GLU A 123 3.73 -4.79 17.65
CA GLU A 123 4.74 -3.77 17.35
C GLU A 123 4.14 -2.39 17.07
N PHE A 124 2.90 -2.31 16.57
CA PHE A 124 2.25 -1.05 16.26
C PHE A 124 1.23 -0.67 17.32
N LYS A 125 1.18 0.63 17.60
CA LYS A 125 0.30 1.17 18.62
C LYS A 125 -0.99 1.68 18.00
N LYS A 126 -2.00 1.79 18.85
CA LYS A 126 -3.18 2.57 18.55
C LYS A 126 -2.76 3.99 18.11
N ASP A 127 -3.46 4.52 17.10
CA ASP A 127 -3.22 5.84 16.50
C ASP A 127 -1.94 5.91 15.62
N GLU A 128 -1.31 4.76 15.33
CA GLU A 128 -0.26 4.63 14.31
C GLU A 128 -0.83 4.07 13.01
N SER A 129 -0.38 4.62 11.89
CA SER A 129 -0.70 4.08 10.57
C SER A 129 0.43 4.24 9.56
N PHE A 130 0.42 3.39 8.54
CA PHE A 130 1.56 3.13 7.67
C PHE A 130 1.17 3.16 6.20
N ILE A 131 2.04 3.80 5.42
CA ILE A 131 2.14 3.62 3.98
C ILE A 131 3.48 2.92 3.72
N ILE A 132 3.47 1.73 3.13
CA ILE A 132 4.69 0.93 2.87
C ILE A 132 4.75 0.55 1.40
N LEU A 133 5.86 0.85 0.71
CA LEU A 133 6.09 0.45 -0.68
C LEU A 133 7.24 -0.56 -0.79
N THR A 134 6.97 -1.69 -1.45
CA THR A 134 7.93 -2.79 -1.63
C THR A 134 7.85 -3.38 -3.04
N LYS A 135 8.79 -4.27 -3.37
CA LYS A 135 8.75 -5.07 -4.61
C LYS A 135 7.68 -6.17 -4.54
N ASN A 136 7.08 -6.47 -5.68
CA ASN A 136 6.12 -7.57 -5.86
C ASN A 136 6.45 -8.41 -7.12
N GLY A 137 7.69 -8.86 -7.25
CA GLY A 137 8.20 -9.49 -8.47
C GLY A 137 9.38 -8.69 -9.02
N GLU A 138 9.74 -8.93 -10.28
CA GLU A 138 10.92 -8.30 -10.90
C GLU A 138 10.67 -6.82 -11.26
N ASP A 139 9.50 -6.52 -11.82
CA ASP A 139 9.13 -5.19 -12.35
C ASP A 139 7.84 -4.62 -11.72
N LYS A 140 7.33 -5.26 -10.67
CA LYS A 140 6.09 -4.84 -9.99
C LYS A 140 6.34 -4.39 -8.58
N VAL A 141 5.42 -3.56 -8.08
CA VAL A 141 5.45 -3.03 -6.71
C VAL A 141 4.18 -3.38 -5.95
N ALA A 142 4.27 -3.34 -4.63
CA ALA A 142 3.12 -3.43 -3.74
C ALA A 142 3.15 -2.30 -2.71
N LEU A 143 2.02 -1.62 -2.56
CA LEU A 143 1.80 -0.54 -1.61
C LEU A 143 0.82 -1.03 -0.54
N LEU A 144 1.16 -0.91 0.73
CA LEU A 144 0.27 -1.13 1.86
C LEU A 144 -0.19 0.20 2.43
N VAL A 145 -1.49 0.35 2.62
CA VAL A 145 -2.14 1.47 3.29
C VAL A 145 -2.95 0.89 4.46
N ALA A 146 -2.44 1.07 5.67
CA ALA A 146 -3.03 0.42 6.83
C ALA A 146 -2.83 1.22 8.11
N GLY A 147 -3.91 1.41 8.85
CA GLY A 147 -3.88 1.90 10.23
C GLY A 147 -4.14 0.81 11.25
N TYR A 148 -3.90 1.13 12.52
CA TYR A 148 -4.22 0.23 13.64
C TYR A 148 -5.73 -0.06 13.73
N THR A 149 -6.56 0.94 13.50
CA THR A 149 -8.02 0.83 13.38
C THR A 149 -8.52 1.08 11.94
N SER A 150 -9.80 0.80 11.70
CA SER A 150 -10.46 1.16 10.44
C SER A 150 -10.47 2.66 10.20
N ASP A 151 -10.64 3.47 11.26
CA ASP A 151 -10.66 4.92 11.15
C ASP A 151 -9.25 5.45 10.85
N ASP A 152 -8.22 4.87 11.48
CA ASP A 152 -6.82 5.18 11.17
C ASP A 152 -6.51 4.84 9.70
N THR A 153 -7.00 3.69 9.21
CA THR A 153 -6.82 3.29 7.80
C THR A 153 -7.47 4.29 6.84
N VAL A 154 -8.64 4.83 7.18
CA VAL A 154 -9.31 5.89 6.39
C VAL A 154 -8.43 7.15 6.36
N ALA A 155 -7.91 7.59 7.51
CA ALA A 155 -7.02 8.75 7.57
C ALA A 155 -5.73 8.53 6.76
N THR A 156 -5.12 7.33 6.82
CA THR A 156 -3.94 6.99 6.00
C THR A 156 -4.25 7.02 4.51
N ALA A 157 -5.41 6.48 4.13
CA ALA A 157 -5.92 6.50 2.77
C ALA A 157 -6.11 7.94 2.28
N GLU A 158 -6.64 8.83 3.11
CA GLU A 158 -6.75 10.25 2.78
C GLU A 158 -5.37 10.91 2.58
N VAL A 159 -4.38 10.60 3.42
CA VAL A 159 -3.00 11.10 3.23
C VAL A 159 -2.43 10.68 1.88
N LEU A 160 -2.52 9.39 1.54
CA LEU A 160 -2.04 8.88 0.26
C LEU A 160 -2.79 9.51 -0.92
N ALA A 161 -4.09 9.70 -0.78
CA ALA A 161 -4.92 10.26 -1.84
C ALA A 161 -4.65 11.75 -2.09
N ASN A 162 -4.04 12.46 -1.14
CA ASN A 162 -3.57 13.83 -1.30
C ASN A 162 -2.02 13.87 -1.26
N TYR A 163 -1.33 12.86 -1.81
CA TYR A 163 0.12 12.70 -1.69
C TYR A 163 0.93 13.96 -2.04
N GLU A 164 0.44 14.84 -2.92
CA GLU A 164 1.12 16.09 -3.29
C GLU A 164 1.26 17.07 -2.12
N ASP A 165 0.37 16.98 -1.13
CA ASP A 165 0.40 17.80 0.09
C ASP A 165 1.36 17.23 1.16
N TYR A 166 1.92 16.03 0.93
CA TYR A 166 2.76 15.31 1.90
C TYR A 166 4.13 14.96 1.31
N ASP A 167 5.20 15.13 2.08
CA ASP A 167 6.54 14.68 1.69
C ASP A 167 6.69 13.17 1.95
N LEU A 168 5.96 12.36 1.16
CA LEU A 168 6.01 10.90 1.24
C LEU A 168 7.39 10.43 0.76
N THR A 169 8.27 10.11 1.71
CA THR A 169 9.66 9.75 1.43
C THR A 169 10.08 8.52 2.23
N GLY A 170 11.11 7.83 1.71
CA GLY A 170 11.57 6.59 2.31
C GLY A 170 10.61 5.44 2.01
N THR A 171 10.83 4.30 2.64
CA THR A 171 10.05 3.08 2.35
C THR A 171 8.74 3.01 3.11
N ASN A 172 8.67 3.71 4.25
CA ASN A 172 7.57 3.69 5.19
C ASN A 172 7.24 5.13 5.59
N PHE A 173 5.97 5.51 5.50
CA PHE A 173 5.46 6.75 6.09
C PHE A 173 4.60 6.41 7.31
N LEU A 174 4.98 6.93 8.47
CA LEU A 174 4.25 6.75 9.72
C LEU A 174 3.44 8.00 10.03
N LEU A 175 2.11 7.87 10.02
CA LEU A 175 1.21 8.88 10.52
C LEU A 175 0.92 8.59 12.00
N LYS A 176 1.10 9.61 12.85
CA LYS A 176 0.68 9.61 14.26
C LYS A 176 -0.33 10.71 14.46
N GLU A 177 -1.53 10.35 14.90
CA GLU A 177 -2.55 11.31 15.34
C GLU A 177 -2.44 11.62 16.84
#